data_AF-A0A4Q1B329-F1
#
_entry.id   AF-A0A4Q1B329-F1
#
_cell.length_a   1.000
_cell.length_b   1.000
_cell.length_c   1.000
_cell.angle_alpha   90.00
_cell.angle_beta   90.00
_cell.angle_gamma   90.00
#
_symmetry.space_group_name_H-M   'P 1'
#
loop_
_entity.id
_entity.type
_entity.pdbx_description
1 polymer ?
#
loop_
_entity_poly.entity_id
_entity_poly.type
_entity_poly.pdbx_seq_one_letter_code
_entity_poly.pdbx_strand_id
1 'polypeptide(L)'
;MQKRFILNKAYSYKLFMLIAFFLFSSVMYQGHIQIGEIYSILFFISLALCAFQIASIIYVTFIKRIIEIKIDESTILWEVSDNNKVNKKQIIKLTDIENIKTEINYLFGNVYSSFQVVFQLKDKSERILTDGITYDFGLKKAEEVCKFLLDNNLGDKQDIKFSRLIKELNIDTNKNQKFTKKENEHYYTGIISDNKKEFLSLRIQIETLYDKYKIVEKNINNEYLVKNEENKDSYIHLKSNVLGLFIDFYKVKRKEEFKTLEEMGKRKKIGF
;
A
#
# COMPACT_ATOMS: atom_id res chain seq x y z
N MET A 1 -19.24 -3.08 12.77
CA MET A 1 -19.34 -2.72 11.33
C MET A 1 -18.89 -3.89 10.46
N GLN A 2 -19.43 -4.05 9.25
CA GLN A 2 -19.12 -5.17 8.36
C GLN A 2 -18.97 -4.71 6.90
N LYS A 3 -17.98 -5.26 6.19
CA LYS A 3 -17.78 -5.09 4.74
C LYS A 3 -17.50 -6.44 4.08
N ARG A 4 -18.06 -6.62 2.88
CA ARG A 4 -17.92 -7.84 2.07
C ARG A 4 -17.28 -7.51 0.72
N PHE A 5 -16.21 -8.22 0.39
CA PHE A 5 -15.44 -8.04 -0.82
C PHE A 5 -15.44 -9.32 -1.65
N ILE A 6 -15.87 -9.24 -2.90
CA ILE A 6 -15.72 -10.35 -3.87
C ILE A 6 -14.38 -10.13 -4.55
N LEU A 7 -13.44 -11.08 -4.48
CA LEU A 7 -12.13 -10.89 -5.11
C LEU A 7 -12.20 -11.07 -6.63
N ASN A 8 -11.32 -10.35 -7.33
CA ASN A 8 -11.17 -10.49 -8.76
C ASN A 8 -10.38 -11.77 -9.08
N LYS A 9 -10.77 -12.42 -10.18
CA LYS A 9 -10.06 -13.59 -10.69
C LYS A 9 -8.81 -13.10 -11.43
N ALA A 10 -7.63 -13.54 -11.00
CA ALA A 10 -6.34 -13.09 -11.54
C ALA A 10 -5.99 -13.73 -12.91
N TYR A 11 -6.96 -13.96 -13.80
CA TYR A 11 -6.78 -14.77 -15.02
C TYR A 11 -5.64 -14.31 -15.93
N SER A 12 -5.62 -13.02 -16.26
CA SER A 12 -4.67 -12.47 -17.22
C SER A 12 -3.24 -12.64 -16.73
N TYR A 13 -3.00 -12.39 -15.44
CA TYR A 13 -1.70 -12.60 -14.82
C TYR A 13 -1.30 -14.08 -14.81
N LYS A 14 -2.24 -14.99 -14.49
CA LYS A 14 -1.99 -16.45 -14.51
C LYS A 14 -1.65 -16.98 -15.90
N LEU A 15 -2.34 -16.49 -16.93
CA LEU A 15 -2.07 -16.86 -18.32
C LEU A 15 -0.70 -16.34 -18.76
N PHE A 16 -0.37 -15.09 -18.41
CA PHE A 16 0.94 -14.51 -18.67
C PHE A 16 2.06 -15.32 -18.01
N MET A 17 1.92 -15.63 -16.71
CA MET A 17 2.89 -16.44 -15.97
C MET A 17 3.03 -17.85 -16.54
N LEU A 18 1.93 -18.46 -16.99
CA LEU A 18 1.96 -19.77 -17.66
C LEU A 18 2.80 -19.72 -18.94
N ILE A 19 2.58 -18.72 -19.80
CA ILE A 19 3.38 -18.53 -21.02
C ILE A 19 4.85 -18.31 -20.69
N ALA A 20 5.15 -17.46 -19.69
CA ALA A 20 6.51 -17.20 -19.26
C ALA A 20 7.21 -18.47 -18.73
N PHE A 21 6.53 -19.28 -17.93
CA PHE A 21 7.07 -20.54 -17.44
C PHE A 21 7.21 -21.59 -18.54
N PHE A 22 6.34 -21.60 -19.55
CA PHE A 22 6.53 -22.45 -20.73
C PHE A 22 7.78 -22.07 -21.51
N LEU A 23 7.99 -20.78 -21.78
CA LEU A 23 9.21 -20.31 -22.45
C LEU A 23 10.46 -20.66 -21.63
N PHE A 24 10.43 -20.41 -20.33
CA PHE A 24 11.52 -20.77 -19.43
C PHE A 24 11.78 -22.28 -19.42
N SER A 25 10.73 -23.10 -19.34
CA SER A 25 10.81 -24.55 -19.37
C SER A 25 11.44 -25.05 -20.67
N SER A 26 11.08 -24.48 -21.82
CA SER A 26 11.71 -24.80 -23.11
C SER A 26 13.21 -24.52 -23.13
N VAL A 27 13.66 -23.38 -22.58
CA VAL A 27 15.09 -23.05 -22.47
C VAL A 27 15.80 -24.02 -21.52
N MET A 28 15.19 -24.32 -20.37
CA MET A 28 15.76 -25.27 -19.40
C MET A 28 15.81 -26.69 -19.95
N TYR A 29 14.83 -27.10 -20.77
CA TYR A 29 14.81 -28.39 -21.45
C TYR A 29 15.98 -28.54 -22.43
N GLN A 30 16.27 -27.49 -23.20
CA GLN A 30 17.43 -27.49 -24.09
C GLN A 30 18.74 -27.61 -23.30
N GLY A 31 18.87 -26.89 -22.18
CA GLY A 31 20.02 -27.03 -21.28
C GLY A 31 20.12 -28.41 -20.63
N HIS A 32 18.98 -29.02 -20.29
CA HIS A 32 18.89 -30.36 -19.74
C HIS A 32 19.41 -31.41 -20.73
N ILE A 33 19.07 -31.30 -22.02
CA ILE A 33 19.57 -32.20 -23.07
C ILE A 33 21.07 -32.01 -23.31
N GLN A 34 21.55 -30.77 -23.35
CA GLN A 34 22.92 -30.45 -23.78
C GLN A 34 23.98 -30.65 -22.69
N ILE A 35 23.70 -30.21 -21.47
CA ILE A 35 24.70 -30.12 -20.38
C ILE A 35 24.33 -31.04 -19.20
N GLY A 36 23.03 -31.22 -18.93
CA GLY A 36 22.57 -31.93 -17.75
C GLY A 36 22.71 -31.11 -16.45
N GLU A 37 22.70 -31.78 -15.29
CA GLU A 37 22.86 -31.17 -13.96
C GLU A 37 21.73 -30.17 -13.57
N ILE A 38 22.07 -28.93 -13.22
CA ILE A 38 21.18 -27.90 -12.68
C ILE A 38 20.01 -27.60 -13.62
N TYR A 39 20.22 -27.70 -14.93
CA TYR A 39 19.17 -27.49 -15.92
C TYR A 39 18.07 -28.55 -15.85
N SER A 40 18.39 -29.77 -15.43
CA SER A 40 17.40 -30.84 -15.19
C SER A 40 16.48 -30.46 -14.03
N ILE A 41 17.07 -29.98 -12.92
CA ILE A 41 16.32 -29.57 -11.73
C ILE A 41 15.43 -28.37 -12.07
N LEU A 42 15.99 -27.34 -12.71
CA LEU A 42 15.26 -26.15 -13.12
C LEU A 42 14.14 -26.48 -14.13
N PHE A 43 14.36 -27.43 -15.03
CA PHE A 43 13.34 -27.93 -15.93
C PHE A 43 12.16 -28.55 -15.17
N PHE A 44 12.39 -29.49 -14.26
CA PHE A 44 11.28 -30.09 -13.50
C PHE A 44 10.57 -29.09 -12.58
N ILE A 45 11.30 -28.15 -11.97
CA ILE A 45 10.69 -27.04 -11.20
C ILE A 45 9.80 -26.20 -12.12
N SER A 46 10.26 -25.86 -13.32
CA SER A 46 9.47 -25.08 -14.28
C SER A 46 8.19 -25.81 -14.71
N LEU A 47 8.24 -27.13 -14.92
CA LEU A 47 7.07 -27.95 -15.22
C LEU A 47 6.07 -27.96 -14.06
N ALA A 48 6.55 -28.08 -12.82
CA ALA A 48 5.71 -28.00 -11.63
C ALA A 48 5.03 -26.62 -11.52
N LEU A 49 5.75 -25.54 -11.84
CA LEU A 49 5.18 -24.19 -11.89
C LEU A 49 4.12 -24.05 -12.99
N CYS A 50 4.34 -24.61 -14.19
CA CYS A 50 3.32 -24.67 -15.25
C CYS A 50 2.07 -25.41 -14.78
N ALA A 51 2.22 -26.60 -14.19
CA ALA A 51 1.12 -27.39 -13.65
C ALA A 51 0.35 -26.62 -12.56
N PHE A 52 1.06 -25.93 -11.67
CA PHE A 52 0.46 -25.08 -10.64
C PHE A 52 -0.35 -23.92 -11.25
N GLN A 53 0.14 -23.26 -12.31
CA GLN A 53 -0.63 -22.20 -12.98
C GLN A 53 -1.89 -22.77 -13.66
N ILE A 54 -1.81 -23.91 -14.34
CA ILE A 54 -2.97 -24.57 -14.95
C ILE A 54 -4.02 -24.91 -13.88
N ALA A 55 -3.61 -25.55 -12.79
CA ALA A 55 -4.49 -25.88 -11.68
C ALA A 55 -5.12 -24.62 -11.07
N SER A 56 -4.33 -23.54 -10.93
CA SER A 56 -4.82 -22.24 -10.44
C SER A 56 -5.87 -21.63 -11.38
N ILE A 57 -5.65 -21.67 -12.70
CA ILE A 57 -6.59 -21.16 -13.72
C ILE A 57 -7.91 -21.93 -13.66
N ILE A 58 -7.85 -23.26 -13.59
CA ILE A 58 -9.04 -24.11 -13.44
C ILE A 58 -9.77 -23.74 -12.15
N TYR A 59 -9.04 -23.65 -11.03
CA TYR A 59 -9.61 -23.32 -9.73
C TYR A 59 -10.36 -21.98 -9.72
N VAL A 60 -9.72 -20.89 -10.16
CA VAL A 60 -10.37 -19.56 -10.19
C VAL A 60 -11.53 -19.50 -11.18
N THR A 61 -11.63 -20.44 -12.12
CA THR A 61 -12.76 -20.53 -13.04
C THR A 61 -14.05 -20.91 -12.34
N PHE A 62 -14.01 -21.92 -11.48
CA PHE A 62 -15.20 -22.45 -10.84
C PHE A 62 -15.44 -21.90 -9.44
N ILE A 63 -14.44 -21.22 -8.86
CA ILE A 63 -14.50 -20.72 -7.49
C ILE A 63 -14.68 -19.20 -7.46
N LYS A 64 -15.66 -18.76 -6.68
CA LYS A 64 -15.86 -17.36 -6.29
C LYS A 64 -15.38 -17.16 -4.86
N ARG A 65 -14.29 -16.42 -4.71
CA ARG A 65 -13.75 -16.05 -3.39
C ARG A 65 -14.35 -14.75 -2.86
N ILE A 66 -14.73 -14.79 -1.60
CA ILE A 66 -15.30 -13.66 -0.85
C ILE A 66 -14.51 -13.50 0.43
N ILE A 67 -14.14 -12.26 0.75
CA ILE A 67 -13.59 -11.89 2.04
C ILE A 67 -14.59 -10.99 2.76
N GLU A 68 -14.99 -11.39 3.96
CA GLU A 68 -15.87 -10.61 4.83
C GLU A 68 -15.07 -10.15 6.03
N ILE A 69 -15.02 -8.83 6.25
CA ILE A 69 -14.31 -8.20 7.36
C ILE A 69 -15.36 -7.61 8.32
N LYS A 70 -15.26 -7.98 9.59
CA LYS A 70 -16.10 -7.49 10.69
C LYS A 70 -15.19 -6.85 11.74
N ILE A 71 -15.57 -5.66 12.18
CA ILE A 71 -14.91 -4.96 13.28
C ILE A 71 -15.99 -4.64 14.31
N ASP A 72 -15.79 -5.10 15.53
CA ASP A 72 -16.60 -4.72 16.70
C ASP A 72 -15.75 -3.89 17.68
N GLU A 73 -16.27 -3.62 18.87
CA GLU A 73 -15.59 -2.79 19.88
C GLU A 73 -14.29 -3.42 20.41
N SER A 74 -14.15 -4.75 20.30
CA SER A 74 -13.10 -5.53 20.96
C SER A 74 -12.28 -6.38 20.01
N THR A 75 -12.78 -6.69 18.81
CA THR A 75 -12.15 -7.59 17.86
C THR A 75 -12.26 -7.12 16.41
N ILE A 76 -11.27 -7.53 15.62
CA ILE A 76 -11.34 -7.58 14.16
C ILE A 76 -11.35 -9.04 13.73
N LEU A 77 -12.28 -9.35 12.84
CA LEU A 77 -12.50 -10.68 12.29
C LEU A 77 -12.55 -10.62 10.78
N TRP A 78 -11.91 -11.57 10.12
CA TRP A 78 -12.15 -11.78 8.70
C TRP A 78 -12.33 -13.25 8.33
N GLU A 79 -13.24 -13.48 7.41
CA GLU A 79 -13.60 -14.79 6.89
C GLU A 79 -13.37 -14.82 5.38
N VAL A 80 -12.62 -15.82 4.92
CA VAL A 80 -12.40 -16.11 3.51
C VAL A 80 -13.26 -17.30 3.14
N SER A 81 -14.17 -17.09 2.20
CA SER A 81 -15.11 -18.09 1.73
C SER A 81 -14.98 -18.33 0.24
N ASP A 82 -15.01 -19.60 -0.18
CA ASP A 82 -15.02 -20.01 -1.58
C ASP A 82 -16.36 -20.69 -1.87
N ASN A 83 -17.12 -20.16 -2.84
CA ASN A 83 -18.49 -20.61 -3.14
C ASN A 83 -19.38 -20.69 -1.89
N ASN A 84 -19.30 -19.66 -1.03
CA ASN A 84 -19.99 -19.55 0.27
C ASN A 84 -19.56 -20.56 1.35
N LYS A 85 -18.55 -21.40 1.11
CA LYS A 85 -17.97 -22.26 2.14
C LYS A 85 -16.79 -21.55 2.80
N VAL A 86 -16.84 -21.37 4.11
CA VAL A 86 -15.76 -20.74 4.89
C VAL A 86 -14.54 -21.65 4.90
N ASN A 87 -13.43 -21.15 4.38
CA ASN A 87 -12.17 -21.90 4.30
C ASN A 87 -11.13 -21.40 5.30
N LYS A 88 -11.16 -20.11 5.63
CA LYS A 88 -10.26 -19.51 6.62
C LYS A 88 -11.02 -18.48 7.42
N LYS A 89 -10.85 -18.53 8.74
CA LYS A 89 -11.35 -17.56 9.69
C LYS A 89 -10.20 -17.09 10.56
N GLN A 90 -10.13 -15.78 10.80
CA GLN A 90 -9.14 -15.15 11.66
C GLN A 90 -9.84 -14.16 12.57
N ILE A 91 -9.43 -14.14 13.83
CA ILE A 91 -9.96 -13.25 14.86
C ILE A 91 -8.79 -12.71 15.65
N ILE A 92 -8.77 -11.40 15.85
CA ILE A 92 -7.75 -10.70 16.63
C ILE A 92 -8.47 -9.75 17.58
N LYS A 93 -8.09 -9.78 18.86
CA LYS A 93 -8.53 -8.76 19.81
C LYS A 93 -7.79 -7.47 19.55
N LEU A 94 -8.51 -6.35 19.50
CA LEU A 94 -7.93 -5.04 19.24
C LEU A 94 -6.89 -4.64 20.31
N THR A 95 -7.08 -5.10 21.54
CA THR A 95 -6.13 -4.89 22.65
C THR A 95 -4.78 -5.55 22.44
N ASP A 96 -4.71 -6.57 21.60
CA ASP A 96 -3.50 -7.37 21.39
C ASP A 96 -2.68 -6.83 20.21
N ILE A 97 -3.25 -5.91 19.44
CA ILE A 97 -2.60 -5.26 18.30
C ILE A 97 -1.62 -4.20 18.83
N GLU A 98 -0.36 -4.33 18.45
CA GLU A 98 0.67 -3.32 18.71
C GLU A 98 0.76 -2.31 17.55
N ASN A 99 0.75 -2.82 16.31
CA ASN A 99 0.87 -2.00 15.11
C ASN A 99 0.14 -2.62 13.92
N ILE A 100 -0.30 -1.78 12.98
CA ILE A 100 -0.94 -2.22 11.73
C ILE A 100 -0.24 -1.53 10.56
N LYS A 101 0.25 -2.33 9.61
CA LYS A 101 0.86 -1.84 8.38
C LYS A 101 -0.02 -2.24 7.19
N THR A 102 -0.40 -1.26 6.39
CA THR A 102 -1.18 -1.46 5.16
C THR A 102 -0.30 -1.14 3.95
N GLU A 103 -0.20 -2.08 3.02
CA GLU A 103 0.63 -1.95 1.83
C GLU A 103 -0.16 -2.31 0.57
N ILE A 104 -0.22 -1.37 -0.36
CA ILE A 104 -0.71 -1.59 -1.72
C ILE A 104 0.51 -1.49 -2.64
N ASN A 105 0.94 -2.62 -3.17
CA ASN A 105 2.09 -2.72 -4.06
C ASN A 105 1.68 -2.49 -5.50
N TYR A 106 2.55 -1.82 -6.25
CA TYR A 106 2.37 -1.53 -7.68
C TYR A 106 3.53 -2.10 -8.50
N LEU A 107 3.22 -2.78 -9.60
CA LEU A 107 4.15 -3.10 -10.68
C LEU A 107 4.27 -1.87 -11.59
N PHE A 108 5.49 -1.42 -11.87
CA PHE A 108 5.79 -0.31 -12.79
C PHE A 108 4.90 0.94 -12.57
N GLY A 109 4.90 1.47 -11.34
CA GLY A 109 4.28 2.74 -10.96
C GLY A 109 2.76 2.73 -10.82
N ASN A 110 2.03 2.16 -11.78
CA ASN A 110 0.57 2.30 -11.87
C ASN A 110 -0.23 0.99 -11.92
N VAL A 111 0.39 -0.15 -12.20
CA VAL A 111 -0.34 -1.43 -12.27
C VAL A 111 -0.42 -2.03 -10.87
N TYR A 112 -1.61 -2.34 -10.39
CA TYR A 112 -1.79 -3.04 -9.11
C TYR A 112 -1.01 -4.38 -9.13
N SER A 113 -0.25 -4.65 -8.07
CA SER A 113 0.50 -5.89 -7.92
C SER A 113 -0.07 -6.76 -6.82
N SER A 114 -0.12 -6.25 -5.59
CA SER A 114 -0.61 -7.00 -4.44
C SER A 114 -1.04 -6.07 -3.31
N PHE A 115 -1.86 -6.61 -2.42
CA PHE A 115 -2.33 -5.96 -1.21
C PHE A 115 -2.07 -6.84 0.01
N GLN A 116 -1.60 -6.20 1.08
CA GLN A 116 -1.49 -6.82 2.38
C GLN A 116 -1.75 -5.84 3.52
N VAL A 117 -2.38 -6.35 4.58
CA VAL A 117 -2.48 -5.71 5.89
C VAL A 117 -1.83 -6.64 6.89
N VAL A 118 -0.77 -6.15 7.53
CA VAL A 118 -0.01 -6.87 8.55
C VAL A 118 -0.40 -6.33 9.91
N PHE A 119 -1.01 -7.18 10.73
CA PHE A 119 -1.30 -6.92 12.13
C PHE A 119 -0.16 -7.50 12.96
N GLN A 120 0.66 -6.62 13.55
CA GLN A 120 1.72 -6.97 14.47
C GLN A 120 1.14 -7.00 15.88
N LEU A 121 1.21 -8.16 16.54
CA LEU A 121 0.66 -8.39 17.86
C LEU A 121 1.72 -8.18 18.95
N LYS A 122 1.28 -7.91 20.18
CA LYS A 122 2.16 -7.69 21.35
C LYS A 122 3.05 -8.90 21.69
N ASP A 123 2.64 -10.10 21.28
CA ASP A 123 3.45 -11.33 21.42
C ASP A 123 4.49 -11.48 20.30
N LYS A 124 4.68 -10.45 19.47
CA LYS A 124 5.53 -10.40 18.26
C LYS A 124 5.07 -11.31 17.12
N SER A 125 3.91 -11.95 17.23
CA SER A 125 3.35 -12.70 16.12
C SER A 125 2.68 -11.77 15.11
N GLU A 126 2.64 -12.22 13.86
CA GLU A 126 2.00 -11.48 12.77
C GLU A 126 0.77 -12.23 12.26
N ARG A 127 -0.26 -11.44 11.92
CA ARG A 127 -1.45 -11.91 11.23
C ARG A 127 -1.65 -11.08 9.98
N ILE A 128 -1.83 -11.75 8.84
CA ILE A 128 -1.83 -11.10 7.54
C ILE A 128 -3.18 -11.31 6.84
N LEU A 129 -3.80 -10.20 6.46
CA LEU A 129 -4.89 -10.15 5.48
C LEU A 129 -4.27 -9.79 4.13
N THR A 130 -4.42 -10.64 3.12
CA THR A 130 -3.80 -10.44 1.80
C THR A 130 -4.66 -11.03 0.69
N ASP A 131 -4.42 -10.56 -0.54
CA ASP A 131 -4.88 -11.15 -1.81
C ASP A 131 -4.64 -12.67 -1.89
N GLY A 132 -3.47 -13.11 -1.38
CA GLY A 132 -2.97 -14.46 -1.59
C GLY A 132 -2.39 -14.63 -3.00
N ILE A 133 -2.31 -15.89 -3.46
CA ILE A 133 -1.62 -16.23 -4.72
C ILE A 133 -2.59 -16.30 -5.90
N THR A 134 -3.87 -16.62 -5.67
CA THR A 134 -4.83 -16.99 -6.72
C THR A 134 -5.87 -15.92 -7.05
N TYR A 135 -6.05 -14.93 -6.18
CA TYR A 135 -7.05 -13.88 -6.34
C TYR A 135 -6.43 -12.54 -6.00
N ASP A 136 -7.04 -11.47 -6.51
CA ASP A 136 -6.63 -10.11 -6.23
C ASP A 136 -7.83 -9.33 -5.66
N PHE A 137 -7.64 -8.53 -4.61
CA PHE A 137 -8.61 -7.48 -4.28
C PHE A 137 -8.74 -6.51 -5.46
N GLY A 138 -7.62 -6.18 -6.10
CA GLY A 138 -7.53 -5.11 -7.08
C GLY A 138 -7.58 -3.74 -6.40
N LEU A 139 -7.10 -2.72 -7.11
CA LEU A 139 -6.82 -1.40 -6.54
C LEU A 139 -7.99 -0.83 -5.72
N LYS A 140 -9.17 -0.65 -6.34
CA LYS A 140 -10.32 -0.03 -5.67
C LYS A 140 -10.73 -0.74 -4.39
N LYS A 141 -10.76 -2.09 -4.37
CA LYS A 141 -11.17 -2.85 -3.19
C LYS A 141 -10.10 -2.84 -2.11
N ALA A 142 -8.82 -2.89 -2.48
CA ALA A 142 -7.72 -2.71 -1.54
C ALA A 142 -7.77 -1.34 -0.86
N GLU A 143 -8.02 -0.29 -1.65
CA GLU A 143 -8.22 1.07 -1.12
C GLU A 143 -9.45 1.15 -0.19
N GLU A 144 -10.57 0.53 -0.56
CA GLU A 144 -11.76 0.44 0.29
C GLU A 144 -11.49 -0.28 1.62
N VAL A 145 -10.69 -1.36 1.62
CA VAL A 145 -10.28 -2.04 2.86
C VAL A 145 -9.44 -1.10 3.72
N CYS A 146 -8.44 -0.43 3.16
CA CYS A 146 -7.62 0.54 3.90
C CYS A 146 -8.48 1.66 4.51
N LYS A 147 -9.41 2.24 3.73
CA LYS A 147 -10.34 3.27 4.23
C LYS A 147 -11.21 2.73 5.36
N PHE A 148 -11.77 1.52 5.19
CA PHE A 148 -12.59 0.88 6.22
C PHE A 148 -11.82 0.63 7.54
N LEU A 149 -10.55 0.22 7.46
CA LEU A 149 -9.70 0.05 8.63
C LEU A 149 -9.41 1.40 9.31
N LEU A 150 -9.00 2.42 8.54
CA LEU A 150 -8.75 3.77 9.08
C LEU A 150 -9.99 4.39 9.72
N ASP A 151 -11.17 4.15 9.15
CA ASP A 151 -12.44 4.59 9.70
C ASP A 151 -12.73 4.05 11.10
N ASN A 152 -12.13 2.90 11.43
CA ASN A 152 -12.24 2.23 12.72
C ASN A 152 -10.97 2.42 13.58
N ASN A 153 -10.12 3.41 13.27
CA ASN A 153 -8.84 3.68 13.93
C ASN A 153 -7.86 2.49 13.89
N LEU A 154 -7.92 1.69 12.82
CA LEU A 154 -7.00 0.60 12.58
C LEU A 154 -6.04 0.99 11.44
N GLY A 155 -4.78 1.22 11.79
CA GLY A 155 -3.72 1.63 10.87
C GLY A 155 -2.51 2.15 11.62
N ASP A 156 -1.52 2.63 10.88
CA ASP A 156 -0.39 3.32 11.49
C ASP A 156 -0.84 4.67 12.09
N LYS A 157 -0.16 5.12 13.14
CA LYS A 157 -0.51 6.34 13.89
C LYS A 157 -0.64 7.57 12.98
N GLN A 158 0.24 7.74 12.00
CA GLN A 158 0.16 8.87 11.08
C GLN A 158 -1.00 8.74 10.10
N ASP A 159 -1.33 7.53 9.66
CA ASP A 159 -2.45 7.31 8.75
C ASP A 159 -3.79 7.57 9.44
N ILE A 160 -3.92 7.14 10.70
CA ILE A 160 -5.10 7.44 11.53
C ILE A 160 -5.20 8.95 11.77
N LYS A 161 -4.09 9.62 12.09
CA LYS A 161 -4.05 11.07 12.28
C LYS A 161 -4.53 11.80 11.04
N PHE A 162 -4.04 11.43 9.86
CA PHE A 162 -4.46 12.01 8.59
C PHE A 162 -5.94 11.74 8.29
N SER A 163 -6.41 10.52 8.52
CA SER A 163 -7.83 10.16 8.36
C SER A 163 -8.75 11.00 9.24
N ARG A 164 -8.38 11.23 10.51
CA ARG A 164 -9.13 12.09 11.43
C ARG A 164 -9.17 13.54 10.94
N LEU A 165 -8.04 14.08 10.48
CA LEU A 165 -7.97 15.44 9.93
C LEU A 165 -8.85 15.62 8.70
N ILE A 166 -8.89 14.65 7.79
CA ILE A 166 -9.77 14.66 6.62
C ILE A 166 -11.24 14.74 7.03
N LYS A 167 -11.65 13.97 8.05
CA LYS A 167 -13.03 13.98 8.57
C LYS A 167 -13.37 15.30 9.26
N GLU A 168 -12.48 15.79 10.12
CA GLU A 168 -12.67 17.04 10.86
C GLU A 168 -12.82 18.25 9.92
N LEU A 169 -12.00 18.30 8.87
CA LEU A 169 -12.00 19.39 7.89
C LEU A 169 -13.01 19.16 6.74
N ASN A 170 -13.77 18.06 6.78
CA ASN A 170 -14.74 17.67 5.75
C ASN A 170 -14.17 17.68 4.31
N ILE A 171 -12.98 17.11 4.14
CA ILE A 171 -12.21 17.11 2.88
C ILE A 171 -12.75 16.03 1.92
N ASP A 172 -13.21 16.45 0.74
CA ASP A 172 -13.62 15.54 -0.35
C ASP A 172 -12.43 14.81 -1.00
N THR A 173 -12.17 13.56 -0.59
CA THR A 173 -11.06 12.75 -1.13
C THR A 173 -11.19 12.39 -2.62
N ASN A 174 -12.30 12.72 -3.30
CA ASN A 174 -12.46 12.48 -4.74
C ASN A 174 -12.02 13.66 -5.61
N LYS A 175 -11.58 14.76 -5.01
CA LYS A 175 -11.13 15.96 -5.73
C LYS A 175 -9.70 16.29 -5.33
N ASN A 176 -8.91 16.67 -6.33
CA ASN A 176 -7.58 17.21 -6.07
C ASN A 176 -7.70 18.51 -5.27
N GLN A 177 -7.10 18.53 -4.09
CA GLN A 177 -7.14 19.70 -3.20
C GLN A 177 -5.97 19.67 -2.23
N LYS A 178 -5.62 20.87 -1.74
CA LYS A 178 -4.60 21.09 -0.74
C LYS A 178 -5.24 21.77 0.46
N PHE A 179 -4.89 21.33 1.66
CA PHE A 179 -5.34 21.94 2.90
C PHE A 179 -4.21 22.02 3.91
N THR A 180 -4.38 22.91 4.88
CA THR A 180 -3.40 23.10 5.95
C THR A 180 -4.11 23.27 7.28
N LYS A 181 -3.50 22.81 8.37
CA LYS A 181 -4.02 23.00 9.73
C LYS A 181 -2.86 23.18 10.69
N LYS A 182 -2.97 24.13 11.62
CA LYS A 182 -2.00 24.32 12.70
C LYS A 182 -2.62 23.86 14.01
N GLU A 183 -1.89 23.09 14.80
CA GLU A 183 -2.34 22.59 16.09
C GLU A 183 -1.15 22.50 17.06
N ASN A 184 -1.12 23.38 18.06
CA ASN A 184 -0.01 23.50 19.01
C ASN A 184 1.35 23.65 18.30
N GLU A 185 2.28 22.74 18.58
CA GLU A 185 3.61 22.66 17.98
C GLU A 185 3.63 21.95 16.62
N HIS A 186 2.47 21.49 16.15
CA HIS A 186 2.32 20.86 14.86
C HIS A 186 1.75 21.81 13.82
N TYR A 187 2.23 21.65 12.60
CA TYR A 187 1.62 22.20 11.41
C TYR A 187 1.48 21.08 10.38
N TYR A 188 0.32 21.03 9.73
CA TYR A 188 -0.06 19.96 8.82
C TYR A 188 -0.31 20.53 7.44
N THR A 189 0.20 19.84 6.42
CA THR A 189 -0.17 20.06 5.02
C THR A 189 -0.70 18.75 4.45
N GLY A 190 -1.97 18.73 4.03
CA GLY A 190 -2.59 17.60 3.34
C GLY A 190 -2.78 17.91 1.85
N ILE A 191 -2.46 16.95 0.99
CA ILE A 191 -2.63 17.04 -0.46
C ILE A 191 -3.36 15.77 -0.95
N ILE A 192 -4.55 15.97 -1.49
CA ILE A 192 -5.28 14.96 -2.26
C ILE A 192 -4.86 15.16 -3.71
N SER A 193 -4.20 14.17 -4.31
CA SER A 193 -3.70 14.25 -5.68
C SER A 193 -3.71 12.87 -6.32
N ASP A 194 -4.26 12.78 -7.53
CA ASP A 194 -4.16 11.59 -8.37
C ASP A 194 -2.74 11.37 -8.92
N ASN A 195 -1.87 12.40 -8.84
CA ASN A 195 -0.52 12.34 -9.39
C ASN A 195 0.46 11.70 -8.41
N LYS A 196 0.83 10.44 -8.65
CA LYS A 196 1.77 9.71 -7.79
C LYS A 196 3.18 10.34 -7.69
N LYS A 197 3.58 11.20 -8.64
CA LYS A 197 4.87 11.92 -8.58
C LYS A 197 4.88 13.03 -7.53
N GLU A 198 3.72 13.39 -7.00
CA GLU A 198 3.57 14.44 -5.99
C GLU A 198 4.39 14.14 -4.72
N PHE A 199 4.50 12.87 -4.31
CA PHE A 199 5.35 12.49 -3.18
C PHE A 199 6.82 12.92 -3.39
N LEU A 200 7.39 12.62 -4.56
CA LEU A 200 8.77 12.98 -4.88
C LEU A 200 8.93 14.51 -4.96
N SER A 201 7.97 15.21 -5.56
CA SER A 201 7.95 16.68 -5.60
C SER A 201 7.98 17.30 -4.20
N LEU A 202 7.11 16.84 -3.30
CA LEU A 202 7.03 17.33 -1.92
C LEU A 202 8.30 17.03 -1.13
N ARG A 203 8.87 15.84 -1.33
CA ARG A 203 10.16 15.48 -0.73
C ARG A 203 11.27 16.43 -1.17
N ILE A 204 11.41 16.70 -2.47
CA ILE A 204 12.45 17.62 -2.99
C ILE A 204 12.26 19.02 -2.41
N GLN A 205 11.01 19.48 -2.27
CA GLN A 205 10.71 20.75 -1.60
C GLN A 205 11.13 20.74 -0.13
N ILE A 206 10.93 19.65 0.62
CA ILE A 206 11.39 19.52 2.01
C ILE A 206 12.91 19.64 2.05
N GLU A 207 13.62 18.88 1.22
CA GLU A 207 15.10 18.87 1.16
C GLU A 207 15.66 20.24 0.77
N THR A 208 14.99 20.97 -0.13
CA THR A 208 15.43 22.29 -0.60
C THR A 208 15.14 23.39 0.42
N LEU A 209 13.93 23.41 0.98
CA LEU A 209 13.50 24.47 1.90
C LEU A 209 14.11 24.29 3.29
N TYR A 210 14.30 23.06 3.75
CA TYR A 210 14.68 22.73 5.13
C TYR A 210 16.06 22.07 5.22
N ASP A 211 17.06 22.76 4.71
CA ASP A 211 18.50 22.43 4.73
C ASP A 211 19.05 21.87 6.05
N LYS A 212 18.54 22.30 7.21
CA LYS A 212 18.95 21.79 8.54
C LYS A 212 18.38 20.41 8.92
N TYR A 213 17.45 19.86 8.14
CA TYR A 213 16.78 18.58 8.39
C TYR A 213 17.40 17.46 7.57
N LYS A 214 18.63 17.06 7.95
CA LYS A 214 19.44 16.08 7.20
C LYS A 214 19.46 14.69 7.82
N ILE A 215 19.04 14.53 9.08
CA ILE A 215 19.02 13.23 9.73
C ILE A 215 17.80 12.46 9.21
N VAL A 216 18.03 11.60 8.22
CA VAL A 216 16.99 10.75 7.61
C VAL A 216 16.76 9.53 8.50
N GLU A 217 15.58 9.44 9.12
CA GLU A 217 15.18 8.25 9.89
C GLU A 217 14.43 7.23 9.05
N LYS A 218 13.64 7.70 8.07
CA LYS A 218 12.94 6.85 7.11
C LYS A 218 12.98 7.46 5.72
N ASN A 219 13.26 6.62 4.73
CA ASN A 219 13.24 6.98 3.32
C ASN A 219 12.83 5.75 2.51
N ILE A 220 11.51 5.56 2.39
CA ILE A 220 10.88 4.51 1.60
C ILE A 220 9.87 5.15 0.64
N ASN A 221 9.34 4.36 -0.31
CA ASN A 221 8.54 4.87 -1.43
C ASN A 221 7.32 5.73 -1.03
N ASN A 222 6.77 5.54 0.16
CA ASN A 222 5.57 6.22 0.66
C ASN A 222 5.77 6.91 2.03
N GLU A 223 6.99 6.97 2.55
CA GLU A 223 7.28 7.57 3.85
C GLU A 223 8.68 8.18 3.87
N TYR A 224 8.74 9.46 4.25
CA TYR A 224 9.96 10.23 4.40
C TYR A 224 9.92 10.97 5.74
N LEU A 225 10.86 10.64 6.64
CA LEU A 225 10.96 11.24 7.97
C LEU A 225 12.37 11.78 8.16
N VAL A 226 12.46 13.08 8.43
CA VAL A 226 13.72 13.78 8.69
C VAL A 226 13.67 14.57 9.97
N LYS A 227 14.80 14.58 10.68
CA LYS A 227 15.03 15.36 11.91
C LYS A 227 16.06 16.43 11.70
N ASN A 228 15.95 17.48 12.52
CA ASN A 228 16.92 18.57 12.54
C ASN A 228 18.23 18.13 13.21
N GLU A 229 19.37 18.50 12.63
CA GLU A 229 20.69 18.16 13.19
C GLU A 229 20.97 18.84 14.54
N GLU A 230 20.54 20.09 14.69
CA GLU A 230 20.75 20.93 15.88
C GLU A 230 19.67 20.66 16.96
N ASN A 231 18.43 20.40 16.54
CA ASN A 231 17.29 20.15 17.43
C ASN A 231 16.64 18.79 17.14
N LYS A 232 17.12 17.73 17.82
CA LYS A 232 16.66 16.36 17.62
C LYS A 232 15.17 16.12 17.93
N ASP A 233 14.54 17.02 18.67
CA ASP A 233 13.11 16.95 18.99
C ASP A 233 12.21 17.50 17.87
N SER A 234 12.78 18.07 16.82
CA SER A 234 12.05 18.65 15.69
C SER A 234 12.11 17.75 14.46
N TYR A 235 10.98 17.55 13.78
CA TYR A 235 10.92 16.67 12.61
C TYR A 235 9.94 17.15 11.52
N ILE A 236 10.19 16.67 10.30
CA ILE A 236 9.26 16.75 9.17
C ILE A 236 8.96 15.32 8.72
N HIS A 237 7.68 14.96 8.70
CA HIS A 237 7.22 13.62 8.33
C HIS A 237 6.25 13.72 7.15
N LEU A 238 6.71 13.33 5.97
CA LEU A 238 5.89 13.16 4.77
C LEU A 238 5.48 11.69 4.65
N LYS A 239 4.17 11.43 4.54
CA LYS A 239 3.63 10.09 4.34
C LYS A 239 2.55 10.10 3.27
N SER A 240 2.48 9.02 2.49
CA SER A 240 1.45 8.77 1.49
C SER A 240 0.63 7.54 1.88
N ASN A 241 -0.69 7.66 1.80
CA ASN A 241 -1.62 6.55 2.00
C ASN A 241 -2.81 6.63 1.04
N VAL A 242 -3.80 5.76 1.28
CA VAL A 242 -5.01 5.63 0.45
C VAL A 242 -5.85 6.90 0.32
N LEU A 243 -5.70 7.84 1.26
CA LEU A 243 -6.45 9.10 1.27
C LEU A 243 -5.70 10.20 0.53
N GLY A 244 -4.37 10.12 0.42
CA GLY A 244 -3.53 11.14 -0.19
C GLY A 244 -2.18 11.28 0.51
N LEU A 245 -1.62 12.48 0.43
CA LEU A 245 -0.31 12.84 0.97
C LEU A 245 -0.48 13.74 2.19
N PHE A 246 0.34 13.50 3.21
CA PHE A 246 0.29 14.21 4.46
C PHE A 246 1.70 14.58 4.92
N ILE A 247 1.91 15.85 5.25
CA ILE A 247 3.14 16.35 5.84
C ILE A 247 2.85 16.87 7.24
N ASP A 248 3.51 16.28 8.23
CA ASP A 248 3.52 16.71 9.63
C ASP A 248 4.83 17.43 9.94
N PHE A 249 4.71 18.70 10.32
CA PHE A 249 5.80 19.54 10.78
C PHE A 249 5.68 19.68 12.29
N TYR A 250 6.58 19.04 13.05
CA TYR A 250 6.61 19.16 14.51
C TYR A 250 7.77 20.04 14.97
N LYS A 251 7.48 21.12 15.69
CA LYS A 251 8.44 22.14 16.16
C LYS A 251 9.27 22.80 15.03
N VAL A 252 8.77 22.75 13.80
CA VAL A 252 9.42 23.35 12.63
C VAL A 252 8.87 24.76 12.38
N LYS A 253 9.76 25.74 12.23
CA LYS A 253 9.37 27.07 11.75
C LYS A 253 9.07 27.00 10.25
N ARG A 254 7.84 27.32 9.86
CA ARG A 254 7.41 27.35 8.45
C ARG A 254 8.22 28.41 7.69
N LYS A 255 8.89 28.00 6.61
CA LYS A 255 9.60 28.90 5.69
C LYS A 255 8.69 29.36 4.55
N GLU A 256 8.08 28.42 3.83
CA GLU A 256 7.21 28.70 2.67
C GLU A 256 6.01 27.73 2.62
N GLU A 257 5.09 27.98 1.68
CA GLU A 257 4.00 27.05 1.35
C GLU A 257 4.46 26.01 0.32
N PHE A 258 4.17 24.75 0.61
CA PHE A 258 4.41 23.66 -0.33
C PHE A 258 3.48 23.78 -1.52
N LYS A 259 4.06 23.67 -2.71
CA LYS A 259 3.35 23.76 -3.99
C LYS A 259 3.08 22.38 -4.53
N THR A 260 1.87 22.16 -5.03
CA THR A 260 1.56 20.97 -5.82
C THR A 260 2.26 21.02 -7.17
N LEU A 261 2.42 19.89 -7.84
CA LEU A 261 2.98 19.86 -9.21
C LEU A 261 2.17 20.72 -10.19
N GLU A 262 0.85 20.79 -10.03
CA GLU A 262 -0.01 21.67 -10.83
C GLU A 262 0.31 23.16 -10.58
N GLU A 263 0.50 23.55 -9.32
CA GLU A 263 0.89 24.90 -8.94
C GLU A 263 2.29 25.27 -9.45
N MET A 264 3.22 24.31 -9.48
CA MET A 264 4.56 24.49 -10.06
C MET A 264 4.51 24.64 -11.59
N GLY A 265 3.64 23.90 -12.26
CA GLY A 265 3.45 23.95 -13.71
C GLY A 265 2.77 25.24 -14.20
N LYS A 266 1.97 25.89 -13.36
CA LYS A 266 1.33 27.21 -13.64
C LYS A 266 2.32 28.39 -13.52
N ARG A 267 3.53 28.27 -14.07
CA ARG A 267 4.31 29.49 -14.38
C ARG A 267 3.50 30.31 -15.37
N LYS A 268 3.10 31.53 -14.99
CA LYS A 268 2.54 32.53 -15.93
C LYS A 268 3.39 32.47 -17.19
N LYS A 269 2.78 32.24 -18.37
CA LYS A 269 3.40 32.61 -19.63
C LYS A 269 3.77 34.08 -19.47
N ILE A 270 5.05 34.35 -19.25
CA ILE A 270 5.58 35.70 -19.37
C ILE A 270 5.47 35.94 -20.87
N GLY A 271 4.47 36.73 -21.26
CA GLY A 271 4.34 37.18 -22.64
C GLY A 271 5.64 37.88 -23.01
N PHE A 272 6.34 37.33 -23.99
CA PHE A 272 7.29 38.06 -24.79
C PHE A 272 6.54 38.65 -25.98
#